data_AF-A0A0M6ZYY6-F1
#
_entry.id   AF-A0A0M6ZYY6-F1
#
_cell.length_a   1.000
_cell.length_b   1.000
_cell.length_c   1.000
_cell.angle_alpha   90.00
_cell.angle_beta   90.00
_cell.angle_gamma   90.00
#
_symmetry.space_group_name_H-M   'P 1'
#
loop_
_entity.id
_entity.type
_entity.pdbx_description
1 polymer ?
#
loop_
_entity_poly.entity_id
_entity_poly.type
_entity_poly.pdbx_seq_one_letter_code
_entity_poly.pdbx_strand_id
1 'polypeptide(L)'
;MPNRFRGEISAQLDGRTWTLVLTLGALAELEAAYECKSLATLLQRFSPDSLSASDMIVLLGAGLRGAGHDVTNDQVAMMQAAGGVAGFAAITADLLTAAFGVTFTEDDELLAEVS
;
A
#
# COMPACT_ATOMS: atom_id res chain seq x y z
N MET A 1 9.18 -16.25 7.22
CA MET A 1 7.71 -16.21 7.25
C MET A 1 7.32 -14.80 7.66
N PRO A 2 6.60 -14.04 6.82
CA PRO A 2 6.13 -12.70 7.21
C PRO A 2 5.14 -12.84 8.37
N ASN A 3 5.34 -12.06 9.44
CA ASN A 3 4.47 -12.10 10.60
C ASN A 3 3.46 -10.95 10.53
N ARG A 4 2.22 -11.26 10.16
CA ARG A 4 1.12 -10.27 10.05
C ARG A 4 0.86 -9.52 11.37
N PHE A 5 1.19 -10.12 12.53
CA PHE A 5 1.12 -9.45 13.84
C PHE A 5 2.16 -8.33 14.02
N ARG A 6 3.15 -8.24 13.12
CA ARG A 6 4.23 -7.26 13.14
C ARG A 6 4.08 -6.16 12.08
N GLY A 7 3.01 -6.20 11.28
CA GLY A 7 2.78 -5.25 10.18
C GLY A 7 3.57 -5.57 8.91
N GLU A 8 4.19 -6.75 8.80
CA GLU A 8 4.96 -7.19 7.64
C GLU A 8 4.05 -7.95 6.65
N ILE A 9 4.17 -7.65 5.35
CA ILE A 9 3.54 -8.40 4.26
C ILE A 9 4.59 -8.91 3.26
N SER A 10 4.21 -9.90 2.44
CA SER A 10 5.02 -10.35 1.32
C SER A 10 4.28 -10.11 0.01
N ALA A 11 4.95 -9.49 -0.95
CA ALA A 11 4.41 -9.15 -2.26
C ALA A 11 5.30 -9.68 -3.38
N GLN A 12 4.71 -10.03 -4.53
CA GLN A 12 5.47 -10.39 -5.72
C GLN A 12 5.58 -9.21 -6.68
N LEU A 13 6.80 -8.74 -6.91
CA LEU A 13 7.13 -7.67 -7.86
C LEU A 13 8.33 -8.12 -8.70
N ASP A 14 8.26 -7.95 -10.02
CA ASP A 14 9.25 -8.42 -11.01
C ASP A 14 9.61 -9.91 -10.88
N GLY A 15 8.61 -10.74 -10.54
CA GLY A 15 8.81 -12.17 -10.32
C GLY A 15 9.66 -12.50 -9.08
N ARG A 16 9.94 -11.51 -8.21
CA ARG A 16 10.63 -11.67 -6.94
C ARG A 16 9.67 -11.42 -5.78
N THR A 17 9.88 -12.16 -4.70
CA THR A 17 9.14 -11.92 -3.45
C THR A 17 9.86 -10.85 -2.63
N TRP A 18 9.16 -9.74 -2.39
CA TRP A 18 9.60 -8.63 -1.56
C TRP A 18 8.87 -8.65 -0.22
N THR A 19 9.53 -8.18 0.83
CA THR A 19 8.89 -7.94 2.12
C THR A 19 8.63 -6.44 2.25
N LEU A 20 7.43 -6.07 2.70
CA LEU A 20 7.07 -4.67 2.92
C LEU A 20 6.59 -4.52 4.36
N VAL A 21 6.96 -3.41 5.00
CA VAL A 21 6.47 -3.02 6.32
C VAL A 21 6.41 -1.50 6.42
N LEU A 22 5.30 -0.98 6.92
CA LEU A 22 5.18 0.44 7.24
C LEU A 22 5.68 0.69 8.66
N THR A 23 6.96 1.03 8.77
CA THR A 23 7.54 1.48 10.03
C THR A 23 7.13 2.92 10.33
N LEU A 24 7.26 3.37 11.58
CA LEU A 24 7.01 4.79 11.92
C LEU A 24 7.85 5.76 11.07
N GLY A 25 9.07 5.37 10.68
CA GLY A 25 9.90 6.16 9.76
C GLY A 25 9.30 6.26 8.36
N ALA A 26 8.82 5.14 7.82
CA ALA A 26 8.10 5.11 6.54
C ALA A 26 6.82 5.96 6.59
N LEU A 27 6.08 5.94 7.70
CA LEU A 27 4.90 6.78 7.89
C LEU A 27 5.24 8.27 7.96
N ALA A 28 6.32 8.64 8.64
CA ALA A 28 6.80 10.02 8.68
C ALA A 28 7.27 10.50 7.28
N GLU A 29 7.91 9.64 6.50
CA GLU A 29 8.22 9.94 5.08
C GLU A 29 6.96 10.19 4.27
N LEU A 30 5.91 9.38 4.47
CA LEU A 30 4.63 9.56 3.79
C LEU A 30 3.97 10.88 4.20
N GLU A 31 3.90 11.20 5.50
CA GLU A 31 3.34 12.47 5.98
C GLU A 31 4.08 13.68 5.36
N ALA A 32 5.41 13.60 5.28
CA ALA A 32 6.24 14.64 4.64
C ALA A 32 5.98 14.71 3.12
N ALA A 33 5.88 13.58 2.44
CA ALA A 33 5.65 13.52 0.99
C ALA A 33 4.28 14.07 0.58
N TYR A 34 3.25 13.90 1.43
CA TYR A 34 1.89 14.38 1.18
C TYR A 34 1.56 15.71 1.88
N GLU A 35 2.54 16.34 2.52
CA GLU A 35 2.37 17.56 3.33
C GLU A 35 1.21 17.44 4.34
N CYS A 36 1.01 16.24 4.87
CA CYS A 36 -0.08 15.93 5.79
C CYS A 36 0.39 16.13 7.23
N LYS A 37 -0.50 16.68 8.07
CA LYS A 37 -0.23 16.92 9.51
C LYS A 37 -0.62 15.74 10.40
N SER A 38 -1.25 14.72 9.83
CA SER A 38 -1.63 13.52 10.55
C SER A 38 -1.83 12.34 9.61
N LEU A 39 -1.48 11.16 10.11
CA LEU A 39 -1.80 9.87 9.52
C LEU A 39 -3.29 9.71 9.17
N ALA A 40 -4.20 10.24 9.98
CA ALA A 40 -5.63 10.18 9.70
C ALA A 40 -6.01 10.93 8.41
N THR A 41 -5.41 12.09 8.17
CA THR A 41 -5.60 12.85 6.92
C THR A 41 -5.03 12.10 5.72
N LEU A 42 -3.87 11.47 5.92
CA LEU A 42 -3.21 10.67 4.89
C LEU A 42 -4.04 9.43 4.52
N LEU A 43 -4.61 8.74 5.51
CA LEU A 43 -5.52 7.61 5.29
C LEU A 43 -6.84 8.02 4.64
N GLN A 44 -7.43 9.18 4.98
CA GLN A 44 -8.63 9.65 4.28
C GLN A 44 -8.36 9.92 2.80
N ARG A 45 -7.15 10.37 2.46
CA ARG A 45 -6.75 10.59 1.06
C ARG A 45 -6.58 9.28 0.30
N PHE A 46 -6.15 8.22 0.98
CA PHE A 46 -6.14 6.87 0.47
C PHE A 46 -7.52 6.27 0.68
N SER A 47 -8.47 6.64 -0.17
CA SER A 47 -9.77 5.97 -0.28
C SER A 47 -9.76 5.06 -1.52
N PRO A 48 -10.55 3.98 -1.53
CA PRO A 48 -10.63 3.07 -2.69
C PRO A 48 -10.94 3.82 -4.01
N ASP A 49 -11.74 4.88 -3.96
CA ASP A 49 -12.07 5.72 -5.12
C ASP A 49 -10.97 6.71 -5.56
N SER A 50 -10.00 7.03 -4.70
CA SER A 50 -9.05 8.13 -4.92
C SER A 50 -7.58 7.70 -4.98
N LEU A 51 -7.30 6.41 -4.84
CA LEU A 51 -5.93 5.89 -4.86
C LEU A 51 -5.36 5.94 -6.28
N SER A 52 -4.42 6.86 -6.51
CA SER A 52 -3.76 6.97 -7.82
C SER A 52 -2.56 6.02 -7.96
N ALA A 53 -2.10 5.80 -9.19
CA ALA A 53 -0.87 5.04 -9.44
C ALA A 53 0.36 5.66 -8.74
N SER A 54 0.43 7.00 -8.70
CA SER A 54 1.49 7.71 -7.98
C SER A 54 1.42 7.44 -6.48
N ASP A 55 0.21 7.37 -5.91
CA ASP A 55 0.04 7.06 -4.48
C ASP A 55 0.52 5.66 -4.16
N MET A 56 0.17 4.68 -5.00
CA MET A 56 0.65 3.30 -4.90
C MET A 56 2.18 3.23 -4.96
N ILE A 57 2.82 3.92 -5.90
CA ILE A 57 4.28 3.96 -6.03
C ILE A 57 4.94 4.46 -4.74
N VAL A 58 4.45 5.58 -4.20
CA VAL A 58 4.99 6.19 -2.98
C VAL A 58 4.78 5.27 -1.78
N LEU A 59 3.60 4.64 -1.66
CA LEU A 59 3.28 3.75 -0.55
C LEU A 59 4.09 2.45 -0.58
N LEU A 60 4.17 1.79 -1.74
CA LEU A 60 5.00 0.59 -1.91
C LEU A 60 6.47 0.93 -1.66
N GLY A 61 6.96 2.06 -2.18
CA GLY A 61 8.33 2.51 -1.93
C GLY A 61 8.62 2.71 -0.44
N ALA A 62 7.72 3.35 0.29
CA ALA A 62 7.84 3.52 1.75
C ALA A 62 7.80 2.16 2.48
N GLY A 63 6.94 1.23 2.06
CA GLY A 63 6.86 -0.12 2.64
C GLY A 63 8.12 -0.96 2.38
N LEU A 64 8.70 -0.88 1.19
CA LEU A 64 9.95 -1.55 0.84
C LEU A 64 11.13 -0.99 1.65
N ARG A 65 11.24 0.34 1.74
CA ARG A 65 12.26 1.00 2.56
C ARG A 65 12.11 0.69 4.05
N GLY A 66 10.87 0.64 4.54
CA GLY A 66 10.58 0.23 5.91
C GLY A 66 11.05 -1.20 6.23
N ALA A 67 11.06 -2.10 5.24
CA ALA A 67 11.60 -3.46 5.36
C ALA A 67 13.13 -3.53 5.24
N GLY A 68 13.80 -2.40 5.04
CA GLY A 68 15.25 -2.32 4.85
C GLY A 68 15.71 -2.52 3.41
N HIS A 69 14.80 -2.47 2.43
CA HIS A 69 15.16 -2.49 1.02
C HIS A 69 15.50 -1.08 0.53
N ASP A 70 16.67 -0.90 -0.08
CA ASP A 70 17.06 0.38 -0.69
C ASP A 70 16.42 0.52 -2.09
N VAL A 71 15.12 0.82 -2.10
CA VAL A 71 14.31 0.98 -3.32
C VAL A 71 13.73 2.39 -3.37
N THR A 72 13.99 3.06 -4.50
CA THR A 72 13.47 4.40 -4.81
C THR A 72 12.10 4.33 -5.47
N ASN A 73 11.33 5.41 -5.39
CA ASN A 73 10.02 5.49 -6.02
C ASN A 73 10.10 5.32 -7.56
N ASP A 74 11.18 5.78 -8.18
CA ASP A 74 11.41 5.60 -9.63
C ASP A 74 11.61 4.13 -9.99
N GLN A 75 12.36 3.39 -9.16
CA GLN A 75 12.49 1.94 -9.32
C GLN A 75 11.14 1.24 -9.16
N VAL A 76 10.33 1.60 -8.16
CA VAL A 76 8.98 1.03 -7.97
C VAL A 76 8.09 1.31 -9.18
N ALA A 77 8.17 2.51 -9.78
CA ALA A 77 7.40 2.87 -10.97
C ALA A 77 7.74 2.01 -12.20
N MET A 78 8.94 1.42 -12.24
CA MET A 78 9.36 0.50 -13.29
C MET A 78 9.11 -0.98 -12.97
N MET A 79 8.71 -1.32 -11.73
CA MET A 79 8.41 -2.69 -11.34
C MET A 79 7.09 -3.18 -11.94
N GLN A 80 6.92 -4.50 -12.02
CA GLN A 80 5.69 -5.14 -12.47
C GLN A 80 5.12 -6.04 -11.39
N ALA A 81 3.84 -5.84 -11.06
CA ALA A 81 3.09 -6.75 -10.20
C ALA A 81 2.35 -7.81 -11.05
N ALA A 82 2.13 -8.99 -10.47
CA ALA A 82 1.24 -9.99 -11.08
C ALA A 82 -0.18 -9.42 -11.20
N GLY A 83 -0.75 -9.42 -12.41
CA GLY A 83 -2.05 -8.78 -12.66
C GLY A 83 -2.01 -7.27 -12.89
N GLY A 84 -0.82 -6.68 -13.08
CA GLY A 84 -0.66 -5.27 -13.41
C GLY A 84 -1.15 -4.35 -12.29
N VAL A 85 -1.96 -3.35 -12.63
CA VAL A 85 -2.48 -2.34 -11.68
C VAL A 85 -3.27 -2.98 -10.53
N ALA A 86 -4.08 -4.02 -10.81
CA ALA A 86 -4.85 -4.72 -9.79
C ALA A 86 -3.94 -5.42 -8.76
N GLY A 87 -2.78 -5.93 -9.19
CA GLY A 87 -1.77 -6.49 -8.29
C GLY A 87 -1.18 -5.44 -7.35
N PHE A 88 -0.87 -4.24 -7.87
CA PHE A 88 -0.40 -3.12 -7.06
C PHE A 88 -1.46 -2.66 -6.04
N ALA A 89 -2.72 -2.57 -6.47
CA ALA A 89 -3.82 -2.21 -5.58
C ALA A 89 -3.99 -3.24 -4.45
N ALA A 90 -3.95 -4.53 -4.76
CA ALA A 90 -4.04 -5.60 -3.77
C ALA A 90 -2.88 -5.55 -2.75
N ILE A 91 -1.64 -5.36 -3.22
CA ILE A 91 -0.45 -5.25 -2.36
C ILE A 91 -0.58 -4.02 -1.44
N THR A 92 -1.02 -2.89 -2.00
CA THR A 92 -1.25 -1.65 -1.24
C THR A 92 -2.30 -1.85 -0.16
N ALA A 93 -3.44 -2.46 -0.50
CA ALA A 93 -4.52 -2.75 0.43
C ALA A 93 -4.05 -3.66 1.57
N ASP A 94 -3.30 -4.72 1.27
CA ASP A 94 -2.76 -5.62 2.28
C ASP A 94 -1.75 -4.92 3.19
N LEU A 95 -0.93 -4.00 2.65
CA LEU A 95 0.04 -3.21 3.42
C LEU A 95 -0.66 -2.27 4.40
N LEU A 96 -1.69 -1.57 3.96
CA LEU A 96 -2.48 -0.68 4.80
C LEU A 96 -3.30 -1.47 5.84
N THR A 97 -3.83 -2.64 5.46
CA THR A 97 -4.50 -3.57 6.39
C THR A 97 -3.53 -4.04 7.47
N ALA A 98 -2.29 -4.39 7.11
CA ALA A 98 -1.29 -4.85 8.06
C ALA A 98 -0.82 -3.73 9.01
N ALA A 99 -0.73 -2.48 8.53
CA ALA A 99 -0.27 -1.35 9.33
C ALA A 99 -1.37 -0.72 10.21
N PHE A 100 -2.60 -0.66 9.71
CA PHE A 100 -3.70 0.11 10.34
C PHE A 100 -4.97 -0.70 10.60
N GLY A 101 -5.05 -1.95 10.14
CA GLY A 101 -6.28 -2.73 10.19
C GLY A 101 -7.38 -2.21 9.25
N VAL A 102 -7.03 -1.36 8.26
CA VAL A 102 -7.97 -0.78 7.31
C VAL A 102 -8.15 -1.74 6.14
N THR A 103 -9.37 -2.26 5.95
CA THR A 103 -9.74 -3.06 4.79
C THR A 103 -10.20 -2.16 3.65
N PHE A 104 -9.52 -2.24 2.51
CA PHE A 104 -9.94 -1.64 1.26
C PHE A 104 -10.75 -2.67 0.48
N THR A 105 -11.97 -2.95 0.94
CA THR A 105 -12.94 -3.70 0.14
C THR A 105 -13.69 -2.72 -0.75
N GLU A 106 -13.77 -3.03 -2.05
CA GLU A 106 -14.83 -2.52 -2.90
C GLU A 106 -16.13 -3.16 -2.41
N ASP A 107 -16.70 -2.66 -1.32
CA ASP A 107 -18.10 -2.95 -0.95
C ASP A 107 -19.00 -2.18 -1.94
N ASP A 108 -19.02 -2.62 -3.21
CA ASP A 108 -20.10 -2.38 -4.14
C ASP A 108 -20.98 -3.64 -4.19
N GLU A 109 -21.63 -3.96 -3.08
CA GLU A 109 -22.87 -4.74 -3.12
C GLU A 109 -23.81 -4.18 -2.05
N LEU A 110 -24.81 -3.42 -2.52
CA LEU A 110 -26.21 -3.26 -2.06
C LEU A 110 -26.72 -1.98 -2.76
N LEU A 111 -27.36 -2.02 -3.93
CA LEU A 111 -28.71 -2.55 -4.14
C LEU A 111 -28.92 -3.02 -5.59
N ALA A 112 -28.72 -4.32 -5.83
CA ALA A 112 -29.44 -5.07 -6.87
C ALA A 112 -30.19 -6.23 -6.19
N GLU A 113 -31.02 -5.88 -5.20
CA GLU A 113 -32.01 -6.83 -4.68
C GLU A 113 -33.18 -6.91 -5.66
N VAL A 114 -33.49 -8.14 -6.04
CA VAL A 114 -34.43 -8.60 -7.06
C VAL A 114 -35.89 -8.45 -6.58
N SER A 115 -36.70 -7.62 -7.25
CA SER A 115 -38.12 -7.81 -7.65
C SER A 115 -38.87 -6.50 -7.85
#